data_AF-A0A7C4QXN2-F1
#
_entry.id   AF-A0A7C4QXN2-F1
#
_cell.length_a   1.000
_cell.length_b   1.000
_cell.length_c   1.000
_cell.angle_alpha   90.00
_cell.angle_beta   90.00
_cell.angle_gamma   90.00
#
_symmetry.space_group_name_H-M   'P 1'
#
loop_
_entity.id
_entity.type
_entity.pdbx_description
1 polymer ?
#
loop_
_entity_poly.entity_id
_entity_poly.type
_entity_poly.pdbx_seq_one_letter_code
_entity_poly.pdbx_strand_id
1 'polypeptide(L)'
;MELRLGFEQKLTQKQELKILQEQKKEYKLQLQLALSGAKTGEKFVVAEICPKCKKGLSAIEVVEGFNYDPLDFETTCKHCGHRFQPKVRATHMESREVREYQLYCPVQTLHALRNYSEMHPLNLEKVHPALYRSANIHFGSIAAAMKENGISYRFKEELNWKEKLGPFLGLVPDVMFARYAGVSPATVSRYRRLLGIRRFSNREIY
;
A
#
# COMPACT_ATOMS: atom_id res chain seq x y z
N MET A 1 -26.34 37.37 15.28
CA MET A 1 -25.53 36.41 16.07
C MET A 1 -25.68 34.98 15.55
N GLU A 2 -26.87 34.55 15.13
CA GLU A 2 -27.16 33.21 14.57
C GLU A 2 -26.36 32.85 13.31
N LEU A 3 -26.09 33.80 12.41
CA LEU A 3 -25.29 33.56 11.20
C LEU A 3 -23.82 33.18 11.47
N ARG A 4 -23.24 33.61 12.59
CA ARG A 4 -21.85 33.25 12.96
C ARG A 4 -21.76 31.82 13.50
N LEU A 5 -22.74 31.41 14.30
CA LEU A 5 -22.82 30.05 14.87
C LEU A 5 -22.94 28.97 13.78
N GLY A 6 -23.76 29.21 12.75
CA GLY A 6 -23.90 28.28 11.63
C GLY A 6 -22.65 28.15 10.74
N PHE A 7 -21.81 29.18 10.68
CA PHE A 7 -20.56 29.16 9.91
C PHE A 7 -19.46 28.38 10.65
N GLU A 8 -19.31 28.59 11.95
CA GLU A 8 -18.35 27.87 12.80
C GLU A 8 -18.65 26.37 12.83
N GLN A 9 -19.92 25.97 12.97
CA GLN A 9 -20.33 24.56 12.92
C GLN A 9 -19.96 23.87 11.61
N LYS A 10 -20.18 24.55 10.47
CA LYS A 10 -19.80 24.01 9.15
C LYS A 10 -18.29 23.85 8.99
N LEU A 11 -17.51 24.79 9.53
CA LEU A 11 -16.06 24.72 9.48
C LEU A 11 -15.53 23.53 10.28
N THR A 12 -16.05 23.31 11.50
CA THR A 12 -15.67 22.18 12.35
C THR A 12 -16.02 20.84 11.69
N GLN A 13 -17.25 20.69 11.17
CA GLN A 13 -17.66 19.47 10.46
C GLN A 13 -16.76 19.14 9.26
N LYS A 14 -16.34 20.18 8.51
CA LYS A 14 -15.43 19.99 7.37
C LYS A 14 -14.03 19.53 7.82
N GLN A 15 -13.54 20.05 8.93
CA GLN A 15 -12.24 19.65 9.51
C GLN A 15 -12.30 18.20 10.00
N GLU A 16 -13.36 17.81 10.73
CA GLU A 16 -13.57 16.44 11.21
C GLU A 16 -13.63 15.44 10.05
N LEU A 17 -14.37 15.76 8.98
CA LEU A 17 -14.46 14.90 7.80
C LEU A 17 -13.09 14.70 7.14
N LYS A 18 -12.28 15.76 7.07
CA LYS A 18 -10.93 15.70 6.49
C LYS A 18 -10.02 14.79 7.33
N ILE A 19 -10.03 14.95 8.66
CA ILE A 19 -9.24 14.11 9.58
C ILE A 19 -9.65 12.64 9.41
N LEU A 20 -10.96 12.35 9.37
CA LEU A 20 -11.46 11.00 9.17
C LEU A 20 -11.02 10.39 7.82
N GLN A 21 -10.99 11.19 6.75
CA GLN A 21 -10.51 10.75 5.44
C GLN A 21 -9.01 10.42 5.47
N GLU A 22 -8.19 11.25 6.12
CA GLU A 22 -6.74 11.01 6.27
C GLU A 22 -6.48 9.74 7.09
N GLN A 23 -7.19 9.54 8.21
CA GLN A 23 -7.10 8.32 9.01
C GLN A 23 -7.51 7.07 8.21
N LYS A 24 -8.53 7.17 7.34
CA LYS A 24 -8.93 6.09 6.42
C LYS A 24 -7.85 5.73 5.41
N LYS A 25 -7.17 6.73 4.86
CA LYS A 25 -6.08 6.49 3.92
C LYS A 25 -4.87 5.85 4.60
N GLU A 26 -4.47 6.36 5.76
CA GLU A 26 -3.37 5.83 6.55
C GLU A 26 -3.63 4.38 6.96
N TYR A 27 -4.81 4.09 7.53
CA TYR A 27 -5.19 2.72 7.89
C TYR A 27 -5.19 1.78 6.69
N LYS A 28 -5.75 2.23 5.55
CA LYS A 28 -5.73 1.44 4.31
C LYS A 28 -4.30 1.11 3.88
N LEU A 29 -3.39 2.07 3.91
CA LEU A 29 -1.99 1.86 3.55
C LEU A 29 -1.28 0.91 4.54
N GLN A 30 -1.56 1.01 5.83
CA GLN A 30 -1.02 0.10 6.84
C GLN A 30 -1.47 -1.35 6.58
N LEU A 31 -2.74 -1.57 6.23
CA LEU A 31 -3.23 -2.88 5.82
C LEU A 31 -2.54 -3.40 4.55
N GLN A 32 -2.32 -2.53 3.56
CA GLN A 32 -1.60 -2.88 2.34
C GLN A 32 -0.16 -3.31 2.61
N LEU A 33 0.55 -2.57 3.48
CA LEU A 33 1.91 -2.91 3.92
C LEU A 33 1.92 -4.25 4.66
N ALA A 34 0.95 -4.49 5.55
CA ALA A 34 0.86 -5.74 6.30
C ALA A 34 0.56 -6.96 5.40
N LEU A 35 -0.38 -6.83 4.45
CA LEU A 35 -0.70 -7.88 3.48
C LEU A 35 0.48 -8.17 2.54
N SER A 36 1.14 -7.12 2.06
CA SER A 36 2.36 -7.26 1.25
C SER A 36 3.42 -8.02 2.04
N GLY A 37 3.62 -7.63 3.29
CA GLY A 37 4.60 -8.22 4.16
C GLY A 37 4.35 -9.69 4.42
N ALA A 38 3.10 -10.05 4.74
CA ALA A 38 2.71 -11.44 4.92
C ALA A 38 2.89 -12.28 3.65
N LYS A 39 2.64 -11.70 2.46
CA LYS A 39 2.90 -12.37 1.18
C LYS A 39 4.39 -12.66 0.98
N THR A 40 5.24 -11.68 1.27
CA THR A 40 6.69 -11.74 0.98
C THR A 40 7.53 -12.32 2.11
N GLY A 41 6.95 -12.54 3.30
CA GLY A 41 7.71 -12.95 4.50
C GLY A 41 8.49 -11.79 5.13
N GLU A 42 8.06 -10.55 4.93
CA GLU A 42 8.76 -9.36 5.40
C GLU A 42 7.81 -8.43 6.17
N LYS A 43 8.35 -7.53 6.98
CA LYS A 43 7.62 -6.42 7.58
C LYS A 43 8.04 -5.13 6.91
N PHE A 44 7.10 -4.42 6.29
CA PHE A 44 7.37 -3.14 5.64
C PHE A 44 7.08 -1.96 6.56
N VAL A 45 7.97 -0.96 6.52
CA VAL A 45 7.81 0.34 7.18
C VAL A 45 8.24 1.44 6.21
N VAL A 46 7.35 2.42 5.98
CA VAL A 46 7.54 3.55 5.04
C VAL A 46 7.79 4.88 5.78
N ALA A 47 7.91 4.86 7.10
CA ALA A 47 8.13 6.07 7.88
C ALA A 47 9.56 6.61 7.66
N GLU A 48 9.64 7.87 7.21
CA GLU A 48 10.89 8.56 6.90
C GLU A 48 11.05 9.81 7.74
N ILE A 49 12.30 10.21 7.98
CA ILE A 49 12.63 11.48 8.63
C ILE A 49 13.10 12.44 7.54
N CYS A 50 12.44 13.60 7.41
CA CYS A 50 12.85 14.59 6.40
C CYS A 50 14.33 14.99 6.63
N PRO A 51 15.21 14.88 5.61
CA PRO A 51 16.63 15.15 5.80
C PRO A 51 16.91 16.62 6.12
N LYS A 52 16.03 17.55 5.71
CA LYS A 52 16.15 18.99 5.98
C LYS A 52 15.63 19.40 7.36
N CYS A 53 14.35 19.15 7.65
CA CYS A 53 13.71 19.65 8.88
C CYS A 53 13.65 18.65 10.03
N LYS A 54 14.13 17.42 9.82
CA LYS A 54 14.17 16.31 10.80
C LYS A 54 12.81 15.90 11.40
N LYS A 55 11.69 16.37 10.83
CA LYS A 55 10.35 15.91 11.19
C LYS A 55 10.08 14.56 10.55
N GLY A 56 9.47 13.65 11.30
CA GLY A 56 8.99 12.37 10.80
C GLY A 56 7.77 12.54 9.90
N LEU A 57 7.68 11.72 8.86
CA LEU A 57 6.53 11.59 7.97
C LEU A 57 5.91 10.21 8.17
N SER A 58 4.58 10.16 8.25
CA SER A 58 3.83 8.90 8.14
C SER A 58 3.92 8.31 6.74
N ALA A 59 3.52 7.05 6.62
CA ALA A 59 3.54 6.36 5.34
C ALA A 59 2.65 7.06 4.30
N ILE A 60 1.46 7.54 4.70
CA ILE A 60 0.58 8.24 3.76
C ILE A 60 1.17 9.57 3.31
N GLU A 61 1.87 10.30 4.18
CA GLU A 61 2.52 11.56 3.80
C GLU A 61 3.64 11.36 2.79
N VAL A 62 4.41 10.29 2.95
CA VAL A 62 5.45 9.92 1.98
C VAL A 62 4.82 9.59 0.63
N VAL A 63 3.73 8.81 0.60
CA VAL A 63 3.05 8.42 -0.65
C VAL A 63 2.33 9.60 -1.31
N GLU A 64 1.68 10.48 -0.55
CA GLU A 64 0.98 11.66 -1.06
C GLU A 64 1.94 12.80 -1.44
N GLY A 65 3.17 12.79 -0.94
CA GLY A 65 4.18 13.81 -1.27
C GLY A 65 4.84 13.64 -2.64
N PHE A 66 4.66 12.49 -3.30
CA PHE A 66 5.06 12.32 -4.69
C PHE A 66 4.21 13.17 -5.63
N ASN A 67 4.80 13.63 -6.73
CA ASN A 67 4.03 14.22 -7.81
C ASN A 67 3.54 13.13 -8.80
N TYR A 68 2.80 13.55 -9.82
CA TYR A 68 2.28 12.66 -10.87
C TYR A 68 3.29 12.40 -12.01
N ASP A 69 4.53 12.90 -11.90
CA ASP A 69 5.56 12.66 -12.91
C ASP A 69 6.20 11.28 -12.69
N PRO A 70 6.08 10.34 -13.64
CA PRO A 70 6.65 9.01 -13.50
C PRO A 70 8.19 8.98 -13.44
N LEU A 71 8.87 10.07 -13.82
CA LEU A 71 10.33 10.18 -13.81
C LEU A 71 10.87 10.90 -12.57
N ASP A 72 9.99 11.38 -11.70
CA ASP A 72 10.38 12.12 -10.51
C ASP A 72 10.26 11.25 -9.26
N PHE A 73 11.37 10.71 -8.79
CA PHE A 73 11.43 9.76 -7.69
C PHE A 73 11.44 10.39 -6.29
N GLU A 74 11.10 11.68 -6.17
CA GLU A 74 11.16 12.39 -4.90
C GLU A 74 9.77 12.66 -4.29
N THR A 75 9.68 12.47 -2.97
CA THR A 75 8.53 12.90 -2.17
C THR A 75 8.79 14.27 -1.54
N THR A 76 7.75 15.07 -1.40
CA THR A 76 7.80 16.42 -0.81
C THR A 76 7.41 16.39 0.66
N CYS A 77 8.27 16.89 1.54
CA CYS A 77 7.96 17.02 2.96
C CYS A 77 6.86 18.05 3.21
N LYS A 78 5.71 17.62 3.78
CA LYS A 78 4.58 18.52 4.10
C LYS A 78 4.91 19.64 5.08
N HIS A 79 6.01 19.51 5.84
CA HIS A 79 6.39 20.48 6.86
C HIS A 79 7.32 21.59 6.36
N CYS A 80 8.16 21.34 5.36
CA CYS A 80 9.16 22.30 4.91
C CYS A 80 9.33 22.41 3.38
N GLY A 81 8.56 21.62 2.62
CA GLY A 81 8.61 21.59 1.15
C GLY A 81 9.87 20.95 0.55
N HIS A 82 10.80 20.46 1.37
CA HIS A 82 12.00 19.80 0.86
C HIS A 82 11.64 18.46 0.20
N ARG A 83 12.22 18.23 -0.96
CA ARG A 83 12.05 17.01 -1.75
C ARG A 83 13.21 16.05 -1.51
N PHE A 84 12.91 14.77 -1.39
CA PHE A 84 13.91 13.72 -1.15
C PHE A 84 13.40 12.36 -1.64
N GLN A 85 14.32 11.42 -1.89
CA GLN A 85 13.98 10.06 -2.28
C GLN A 85 13.59 9.22 -1.04
N PRO A 86 12.31 8.79 -0.91
CA PRO A 86 11.90 8.02 0.25
C PRO A 86 12.28 6.55 0.10
N LYS A 87 12.54 5.87 1.22
CA LYS A 87 12.80 4.44 1.23
C LYS A 87 11.68 3.69 1.93
N VAL A 88 11.64 2.39 1.66
CA VAL A 88 10.89 1.42 2.44
C VAL A 88 11.87 0.49 3.12
N ARG A 89 11.71 0.34 4.44
CA ARG A 89 12.46 -0.65 5.22
C ARG A 89 11.69 -1.97 5.21
N ALA A 90 12.33 -3.02 4.75
CA ALA A 90 11.83 -4.38 4.76
C ALA A 90 12.62 -5.19 5.78
N THR A 91 11.93 -5.75 6.78
CA THR A 91 12.55 -6.65 7.76
C THR A 91 12.07 -8.06 7.53
N HIS A 92 12.96 -8.97 7.14
CA HIS A 92 12.61 -10.37 6.95
C HIS A 92 12.16 -10.99 8.28
N MET A 93 11.02 -11.70 8.27
CA MET A 93 10.36 -12.12 9.52
C MET A 93 11.16 -13.18 10.28
N GLU A 94 11.83 -14.09 9.59
CA GLU A 94 12.59 -15.19 10.20
C GLU A 94 14.01 -14.76 10.56
N SER A 95 14.83 -14.41 9.56
CA SER A 95 16.22 -13.98 9.74
C SER A 95 16.42 -12.64 10.46
N ARG A 96 15.37 -11.82 10.60
CA ARG A 96 15.44 -10.44 11.11
C ARG A 96 16.34 -9.50 10.29
N GLU A 97 16.77 -9.92 9.11
CA GLU A 97 17.57 -9.09 8.22
C GLU A 97 16.78 -7.85 7.80
N VAL A 98 17.42 -6.68 7.86
CA VAL A 98 16.83 -5.40 7.50
C VAL A 98 17.44 -4.92 6.20
N ARG A 99 16.59 -4.64 5.21
CA ARG A 99 16.97 -4.05 3.93
C ARG A 99 16.19 -2.77 3.68
N GLU A 100 16.81 -1.83 2.98
CA GLU A 100 16.16 -0.60 2.56
C GLU A 100 16.10 -0.56 1.03
N TYR A 101 14.94 -0.22 0.50
CA TYR A 101 14.71 -0.09 -0.93
C TYR A 101 14.13 1.28 -1.25
N GLN A 102 14.42 1.79 -2.44
CA GLN A 102 13.69 2.95 -2.96
C GLN A 102 12.19 2.63 -2.99
N LEU A 103 11.36 3.52 -2.44
CA LEU A 103 9.92 3.43 -2.61
C LEU A 103 9.53 4.16 -3.89
N TYR A 104 8.79 3.49 -4.76
CA TYR A 104 8.13 4.11 -5.90
C TYR A 104 6.69 4.44 -5.54
N CYS A 105 6.15 5.55 -6.04
CA CYS A 105 4.71 5.82 -5.98
C CYS A 105 3.94 4.90 -6.95
N PRO A 106 2.60 4.84 -6.88
CA PRO A 106 1.81 4.04 -7.81
C PRO A 106 2.09 4.35 -9.29
N VAL A 107 2.19 5.64 -9.67
CA VAL A 107 2.40 6.07 -11.05
C VAL A 107 3.78 5.64 -11.57
N GLN A 108 4.84 5.88 -10.80
CA GLN A 108 6.20 5.44 -11.12
C GLN A 108 6.30 3.92 -11.23
N THR A 109 5.65 3.20 -10.31
CA THR A 109 5.62 1.73 -10.31
C THR A 109 5.02 1.21 -11.62
N LEU A 110 3.86 1.71 -12.02
CA LEU A 110 3.22 1.34 -13.28
C LEU A 110 4.09 1.72 -14.48
N HIS A 111 4.65 2.92 -14.49
CA HIS A 111 5.52 3.37 -15.58
C HIS A 111 6.74 2.46 -15.75
N ALA A 112 7.44 2.14 -14.66
CA ALA A 112 8.63 1.30 -14.68
C ALA A 112 8.32 -0.14 -15.10
N LEU A 113 7.18 -0.70 -14.67
CA LEU A 113 6.78 -2.07 -15.03
C LEU A 113 6.57 -2.29 -16.53
N ARG A 114 6.34 -1.25 -17.33
CA ARG A 114 6.15 -1.36 -18.80
C ARG A 114 7.30 -2.10 -19.49
N ASN A 115 8.51 -1.93 -18.96
CA ASN A 115 9.72 -2.51 -19.54
C ASN A 115 9.96 -3.98 -19.13
N TYR A 116 9.07 -4.55 -18.30
CA TYR A 116 9.29 -5.86 -17.68
C TYR A 116 8.09 -6.82 -17.84
N SER A 117 7.22 -6.62 -18.84
CA SER A 117 6.05 -7.48 -19.08
C SER A 117 6.42 -8.95 -19.35
N GLU A 118 7.60 -9.18 -19.91
CA GLU A 118 8.12 -10.51 -20.24
C GLU A 118 8.97 -11.13 -19.13
N MET A 119 9.19 -10.41 -18.02
CA MET A 119 10.02 -10.88 -16.92
C MET A 119 9.19 -11.67 -15.90
N HIS A 120 9.64 -12.87 -15.53
CA HIS A 120 9.04 -13.66 -14.45
C HIS A 120 9.14 -12.91 -13.10
N PRO A 121 8.13 -12.97 -12.21
CA PRO A 121 8.13 -12.20 -10.95
C PRO A 121 9.37 -12.42 -10.08
N LEU A 122 9.84 -13.68 -9.95
CA LEU A 122 11.04 -14.00 -9.18
C LEU A 122 12.32 -13.39 -9.78
N ASN A 123 12.39 -13.21 -11.10
CA ASN A 123 13.52 -12.55 -11.74
C ASN A 123 13.43 -11.03 -11.52
N LEU A 124 12.22 -10.47 -11.59
CA LEU A 124 11.99 -9.06 -11.27
C LEU A 124 12.36 -8.74 -9.83
N GLU A 125 12.02 -9.62 -8.87
CA GLU A 125 12.43 -9.48 -7.47
C GLU A 125 13.96 -9.46 -7.30
N LYS A 126 14.68 -10.30 -8.03
CA LYS A 126 16.15 -10.37 -7.96
C LYS A 126 16.82 -9.15 -8.59
N VAL A 127 16.38 -8.73 -9.78
CA VAL A 127 17.04 -7.67 -10.56
C VAL A 127 16.57 -6.28 -10.11
N HIS A 128 15.28 -6.14 -9.76
CA HIS A 128 14.64 -4.89 -9.39
C HIS A 128 13.79 -5.04 -8.11
N PRO A 129 14.43 -5.34 -6.95
CA PRO A 129 13.71 -5.61 -5.70
C PRO A 129 12.83 -4.44 -5.26
N ALA A 130 13.30 -3.20 -5.42
CA ALA A 130 12.54 -1.99 -5.11
C ALA A 130 11.23 -1.89 -5.91
N LEU A 131 11.28 -2.20 -7.21
CA LEU A 131 10.11 -2.19 -8.08
C LEU A 131 9.15 -3.33 -7.72
N TYR A 132 9.68 -4.53 -7.48
CA TYR A 132 8.89 -5.67 -7.05
C TYR A 132 8.13 -5.39 -5.74
N ARG A 133 8.81 -4.82 -4.73
CA ARG A 133 8.17 -4.46 -3.46
C ARG A 133 7.15 -3.35 -3.62
N SER A 134 7.47 -2.29 -4.35
CA SER A 134 6.53 -1.19 -4.61
C SER A 134 5.26 -1.68 -5.31
N ALA A 135 5.39 -2.59 -6.28
CA ALA A 135 4.25 -3.20 -6.96
C ALA A 135 3.39 -4.05 -6.02
N ASN A 136 4.00 -4.84 -5.14
CA ASN A 136 3.25 -5.59 -4.13
C ASN A 136 2.56 -4.66 -3.13
N ILE A 137 3.23 -3.60 -2.66
CA ILE A 137 2.67 -2.62 -1.72
C ILE A 137 1.43 -1.94 -2.30
N HIS A 138 1.52 -1.40 -3.51
CA HIS A 138 0.44 -0.59 -4.09
C HIS A 138 -0.68 -1.44 -4.71
N PHE A 139 -0.31 -2.54 -5.39
CA PHE A 139 -1.22 -3.29 -6.25
C PHE A 139 -1.44 -4.74 -5.80
N GLY A 140 -0.71 -5.21 -4.77
CA GLY A 140 -0.82 -6.56 -4.23
C GLY A 140 -0.12 -7.66 -5.01
N SER A 141 0.16 -7.43 -6.30
CA SER A 141 0.89 -8.36 -7.16
C SER A 141 1.42 -7.66 -8.42
N ILE A 142 2.39 -8.28 -9.10
CA ILE A 142 2.90 -7.77 -10.38
C ILE A 142 1.82 -7.90 -11.45
N ALA A 143 1.10 -9.03 -11.46
CA ALA A 143 0.00 -9.24 -12.39
C ALA A 143 -1.11 -8.18 -12.24
N ALA A 144 -1.44 -7.79 -11.01
CA ALA A 144 -2.42 -6.74 -10.74
C ALA A 144 -1.92 -5.36 -11.20
N ALA A 145 -0.65 -5.04 -10.94
CA ALA A 145 -0.04 -3.79 -11.41
C ALA A 145 0.01 -3.71 -12.95
N MET A 146 0.42 -4.78 -13.63
CA MET A 146 0.43 -4.85 -15.09
C MET A 146 -0.98 -4.68 -15.67
N LYS A 147 -1.97 -5.36 -15.09
CA LYS A 147 -3.37 -5.22 -15.48
C LYS A 147 -3.88 -3.79 -15.34
N GLU A 148 -3.54 -3.11 -14.24
CA GLU A 148 -3.88 -1.69 -14.03
C GLU A 148 -3.26 -0.77 -15.09
N ASN A 149 -2.08 -1.14 -15.60
CA ASN A 149 -1.39 -0.45 -16.68
C ASN A 149 -1.87 -0.84 -18.09
N GLY A 150 -2.89 -1.69 -18.20
CA GLY A 150 -3.39 -2.20 -19.49
C GLY A 150 -2.47 -3.22 -20.17
N ILE A 151 -1.54 -3.83 -19.42
CA ILE A 151 -0.56 -4.79 -19.94
C ILE A 151 -1.00 -6.21 -19.59
N SER A 152 -1.04 -7.08 -20.61
CA SER A 152 -1.21 -8.52 -20.40
C SER A 152 0.05 -9.11 -19.78
N TYR A 153 -0.10 -9.83 -18.67
CA TYR A 153 1.01 -10.47 -17.96
C TYR A 153 0.75 -11.96 -17.84
N ARG A 154 1.57 -12.78 -18.50
CA ARG A 154 1.34 -14.23 -18.64
C ARG A 154 1.74 -15.07 -17.42
N PHE A 155 2.58 -14.51 -16.53
CA PHE A 155 3.10 -15.25 -15.39
C PHE A 155 2.08 -15.28 -14.25
N LYS A 156 1.88 -16.47 -13.69
CA LYS A 156 1.05 -16.66 -12.51
C LYS A 156 1.93 -16.61 -11.27
N GLU A 157 1.59 -15.73 -10.33
CA GLU A 157 2.21 -15.71 -9.02
C GLU A 157 1.60 -16.81 -8.16
N GLU A 158 2.34 -17.90 -7.95
CA GLU A 158 1.92 -18.97 -7.06
C GLU A 158 2.10 -18.54 -5.61
N LEU A 159 0.99 -18.42 -4.89
CA LEU A 159 0.96 -18.06 -3.48
C LEU A 159 0.05 -19.02 -2.73
N ASN A 160 0.59 -19.69 -1.70
CA ASN A 160 -0.25 -20.36 -0.70
C ASN A 160 -0.92 -19.29 0.20
N TRP A 161 -1.87 -18.56 -0.39
CA TRP A 161 -2.48 -17.40 0.26
C TRP A 161 -3.30 -17.80 1.49
N LYS A 162 -3.79 -19.04 1.56
CA LYS A 162 -4.54 -19.53 2.72
C LYS A 162 -3.68 -19.55 3.97
N GLU A 163 -2.44 -19.99 3.82
CA GLU A 163 -1.45 -20.02 4.90
C GLU A 163 -0.92 -18.62 5.18
N LYS A 164 -0.38 -17.94 4.16
CA LYS A 164 0.31 -16.66 4.34
C LYS A 164 -0.61 -15.50 4.69
N LEU A 165 -1.78 -15.42 4.04
CA LEU A 165 -2.72 -14.31 4.22
C LEU A 165 -3.92 -14.69 5.10
N GLY A 166 -4.13 -15.97 5.41
CA GLY A 166 -5.22 -16.46 6.26
C GLY A 166 -5.48 -15.64 7.53
N PRO A 167 -4.44 -15.22 8.29
CA PRO A 167 -4.62 -14.38 9.48
C PRO A 167 -5.33 -13.03 9.23
N PHE A 168 -5.35 -12.53 7.99
CA PHE A 168 -6.01 -11.27 7.62
C PHE A 168 -7.48 -11.45 7.20
N LEU A 169 -7.97 -12.68 7.11
CA LEU A 169 -9.33 -12.95 6.64
C LEU A 169 -10.35 -12.39 7.64
N GLY A 170 -11.25 -11.52 7.17
CA GLY A 170 -12.20 -10.81 8.03
C GLY A 170 -11.64 -9.54 8.69
N LEU A 171 -10.30 -9.37 8.74
CA LEU A 171 -9.64 -8.16 9.22
C LEU A 171 -9.46 -7.09 8.14
N VAL A 172 -9.58 -7.48 6.87
CA VAL A 172 -9.51 -6.59 5.71
C VAL A 172 -10.67 -6.86 4.75
N PRO A 173 -11.06 -5.91 3.88
CA PRO A 173 -12.07 -6.16 2.86
C PRO A 173 -11.72 -7.35 1.96
N ASP A 174 -12.68 -8.23 1.68
CA ASP A 174 -12.49 -9.40 0.79
C ASP A 174 -11.90 -8.99 -0.57
N VAL A 175 -12.24 -7.80 -1.09
CA VAL A 175 -11.69 -7.25 -2.34
C VAL A 175 -10.20 -6.93 -2.23
N MET A 176 -9.77 -6.34 -1.11
CA MET A 176 -8.36 -6.07 -0.86
C MET A 176 -7.61 -7.40 -0.69
N PHE A 177 -8.12 -8.30 0.16
CA PHE A 177 -7.54 -9.62 0.36
C PHE A 177 -7.35 -10.37 -0.97
N ALA A 178 -8.39 -10.41 -1.82
CA ALA A 178 -8.40 -11.08 -3.10
C ALA A 178 -7.30 -10.59 -4.05
N ARG A 179 -7.07 -9.27 -4.04
CA ARG A 179 -6.01 -8.63 -4.83
C ARG A 179 -4.61 -9.16 -4.44
N TYR A 180 -4.31 -9.28 -3.15
CA TYR A 180 -3.03 -9.82 -2.66
C TYR A 180 -2.93 -11.35 -2.83
N ALA A 181 -4.06 -12.05 -2.70
CA ALA A 181 -4.14 -13.49 -2.84
C ALA A 181 -4.11 -13.96 -4.31
N GLY A 182 -4.27 -13.06 -5.29
CA GLY A 182 -4.33 -13.42 -6.70
C GLY A 182 -5.57 -14.25 -7.08
N VAL A 183 -6.68 -14.08 -6.35
CA VAL A 183 -7.94 -14.81 -6.58
C VAL A 183 -9.13 -13.85 -6.72
N SER A 184 -10.31 -14.38 -7.06
CA SER A 184 -11.51 -13.55 -7.09
C SER A 184 -12.02 -13.20 -5.68
N PRO A 185 -12.65 -12.03 -5.47
CA PRO A 185 -13.32 -11.71 -4.20
C PRO A 185 -14.37 -12.76 -3.80
N ALA A 186 -15.09 -13.34 -4.77
CA ALA A 186 -16.06 -14.40 -4.51
C ALA A 186 -15.41 -15.67 -3.92
N THR A 187 -14.20 -16.01 -4.38
CA THR A 187 -13.39 -17.11 -3.83
C THR A 187 -13.07 -16.86 -2.35
N VAL A 188 -12.63 -15.64 -2.02
CA VAL A 188 -12.33 -15.21 -0.65
C VAL A 188 -13.58 -15.23 0.21
N SER A 189 -14.69 -14.63 -0.24
CA SER A 189 -15.95 -14.60 0.50
C SER A 189 -16.51 -16.00 0.75
N ARG A 190 -16.38 -16.94 -0.20
CA ARG A 190 -16.77 -18.34 -0.02
C ARG A 190 -15.90 -19.02 1.03
N TYR A 191 -14.58 -18.86 0.93
CA TYR A 191 -13.64 -19.47 1.88
C TYR A 191 -13.83 -18.91 3.30
N ARG A 192 -14.00 -17.59 3.44
CA ARG A 192 -14.29 -16.93 4.72
C ARG A 192 -15.56 -17.47 5.38
N ARG A 193 -16.65 -17.62 4.61
CA ARG A 193 -17.91 -18.19 5.09
C ARG A 193 -17.76 -19.65 5.52
N LEU A 194 -16.99 -20.45 4.78
CA LEU A 194 -16.70 -21.85 5.13
C LEU A 194 -16.02 -21.95 6.50
N LEU A 195 -15.15 -20.99 6.84
CA LEU A 195 -14.47 -20.93 8.13
C LEU A 195 -15.29 -20.24 9.24
N GLY A 196 -16.52 -19.81 8.97
CA GLY A 196 -17.35 -19.09 9.94
C GLY A 196 -16.85 -17.69 10.31
N ILE A 197 -15.91 -17.13 9.53
CA ILE A 197 -15.32 -15.81 9.81
C ILE A 197 -16.26 -14.70 9.35
N ARG A 198 -16.50 -13.72 10.24
CA ARG A 198 -17.34 -12.56 9.94
C ARG A 198 -16.73 -11.70 8.84
N ARG A 199 -17.58 -11.02 8.07
CA ARG A 199 -17.11 -10.05 7.07
C ARG A 199 -16.47 -8.87 7.78
N PHE A 200 -15.48 -8.28 7.15
CA PHE A 200 -14.91 -7.01 7.55
C PHE A 200 -15.99 -5.91 7.65
N SER A 201 -15.94 -5.12 8.72
CA SER A 201 -16.83 -3.99 8.96
C SER A 201 -16.03 -2.71 9.23
N ASN A 202 -16.32 -1.65 8.48
CA ASN A 202 -15.69 -0.34 8.70
C ASN A 202 -15.99 0.26 10.09
N ARG A 203 -16.99 -0.26 10.82
CA ARG A 203 -17.36 0.21 12.16
C ARG A 203 -16.37 -0.24 13.25
N GLU A 204 -15.45 -1.14 12.94
CA GLU A 204 -14.51 -1.71 13.92
C GLU A 204 -13.15 -0.98 13.93
N ILE A 205 -13.00 0.05 13.10
CA ILE A 205 -11.71 0.75 12.85
C ILE A 205 -11.72 2.18 13.40
N TYR A 206 -12.90 2.72 13.72
CA TYR A 206 -13.15 4.08 14.21
C TYR A 206 -14.17 4.02 15.34
#